data_AF-A0A733YB80-F1
#
_entry.id   AF-A0A733YB80-F1
#
_cell.length_a   1.000
_cell.length_b   1.000
_cell.length_c   1.000
_cell.angle_alpha   90.00
_cell.angle_beta   90.00
_cell.angle_gamma   90.00
#
_symmetry.space_group_name_H-M   'P 1'
#
loop_
_entity.id
_entity.type
_entity.pdbx_description
1 polymer ?
#
loop_
_entity_poly.entity_id
_entity_poly.type
_entity_poly.pdbx_seq_one_letter_code
_entity_poly.pdbx_strand_id
1 'polypeptide(L)' 'MNSADLSKILEEHKVWITSMRESGSRANLRDANLRDANLCGANLCGANLRGANLRDANLRDANL' A
#
# COMPACT_ATOMS: atom_id res chain seq x y z
N MET A 1 2.44 -7.40 10.20
CA MET A 1 1.56 -6.22 10.08
C MET A 1 0.14 -6.71 10.20
N ASN A 2 -0.70 -6.08 11.01
CA ASN A 2 -2.10 -6.46 11.10
C ASN A 2 -2.91 -5.80 9.97
N SER A 3 -4.16 -6.20 9.77
CA SER A 3 -5.01 -5.63 8.71
C SER A 3 -5.32 -4.14 8.91
N ALA A 4 -5.33 -3.64 10.15
CA ALA A 4 -5.66 -2.25 10.47
C ALA A 4 -4.48 -1.29 10.18
N ASP A 5 -3.25 -1.73 10.45
CA ASP A 5 -2.02 -1.01 10.11
C ASP A 5 -1.92 -0.85 8.59
N LEU A 6 -2.21 -1.92 7.85
CA LEU A 6 -2.17 -1.90 6.39
C LEU A 6 -3.19 -0.92 5.81
N SER A 7 -4.45 -0.99 6.24
CA SER A 7 -5.46 -0.07 5.74
C SER A 7 -5.16 1.38 6.10
N LYS A 8 -4.62 1.65 7.29
CA LYS A 8 -4.16 3.00 7.65
C LYS A 8 -3.07 3.52 6.71
N ILE A 9 -2.07 2.70 6.38
CA ILE A 9 -0.99 3.08 5.44
C ILE A 9 -1.58 3.39 4.05
N LEU A 10 -2.53 2.58 3.58
CA LEU A 10 -3.17 2.77 2.28
C LEU A 10 -4.00 4.07 2.24
N GLU A 11 -4.73 4.39 3.30
CA GLU A 11 -5.48 5.65 3.41
C GLU A 11 -4.54 6.86 3.45
N GLU A 12 -3.48 6.82 4.25
CA GLU A 12 -2.48 7.91 4.27
C GLU A 12 -1.81 8.10 2.92
N HIS A 13 -1.53 7.01 2.20
CA HIS A 13 -0.95 7.06 0.87
C HIS A 13 -1.93 7.58 -0.18
N LYS A 14 -3.21 7.24 -0.07
CA LYS A 14 -4.26 7.79 -0.91
C LYS A 14 -4.36 9.31 -0.72
N VAL A 15 -4.32 9.79 0.53
CA VAL A 15 -4.27 11.23 0.82
C VAL A 15 -3.03 11.86 0.19
N TRP A 16 -1.87 11.20 0.30
CA TRP A 16 -0.62 11.64 -0.33
C TRP A 16 -0.70 11.81 -1.84
N ILE A 17 -1.30 10.86 -2.55
CA ILE A 17 -1.45 10.95 -4.01
C ILE A 17 -2.48 12.03 -4.38
N THR A 18 -3.63 12.03 -3.71
CA THR A 18 -4.73 12.95 -4.03
C THR A 18 -4.44 14.40 -3.66
N SER A 19 -3.56 14.62 -2.70
CA SER A 19 -3.13 15.96 -2.26
C SER A 19 -1.89 16.46 -3.00
N MET A 20 -1.54 15.88 -4.16
CA MET A 20 -0.34 16.23 -4.93
C MET A 20 0.95 16.21 -4.09
N ARG A 21 1.07 15.25 -3.16
CA ARG A 21 2.22 15.07 -2.25
C ARG A 21 2.37 16.17 -1.18
N GLU A 22 1.36 17.01 -0.98
CA GLU A 22 1.33 18.07 0.04
C GLU A 22 0.88 17.58 1.43
N SER A 23 0.08 16.51 1.51
CA SER A 23 -0.49 16.00 2.77
C SER A 23 -0.62 14.47 2.75
N GLY A 24 -0.39 13.80 3.87
CA GLY A 24 -0.35 12.34 3.98
C GLY A 24 1.06 11.74 3.86
N SER A 25 1.15 10.41 3.87
CA SER A 25 2.43 9.69 3.88
C SER A 25 2.54 8.75 2.70
N ARG A 26 3.67 8.78 1.99
CA ARG A 26 4.00 7.75 0.99
C ARG A 26 4.01 6.37 1.66
N ALA A 27 3.29 5.39 1.10
CA ALA A 27 3.26 4.04 1.65
C ALA A 27 4.67 3.44 1.70
N ASN A 28 5.12 3.08 2.91
CA ASN A 28 6.36 2.35 3.13
C ASN A 28 6.04 0.94 3.60
N LEU A 29 6.05 0.01 2.66
CA LEU A 29 5.75 -1.40 2.83
C LEU A 29 7.01 -2.26 2.66
N ARG A 30 8.19 -1.66 2.90
CA ARG A 30 9.48 -2.35 2.78
C ARG A 30 9.52 -3.54 3.74
N ASP A 31 9.92 -4.70 3.23
CA ASP A 31 10.03 -5.95 3.98
C ASP A 31 8.69 -6.38 4.65
N ALA A 32 7.57 -5.79 4.25
CA ALA A 32 6.27 -6.08 4.85
C ALA A 32 5.75 -7.45 4.39
N ASN A 33 5.22 -8.24 5.33
CA ASN A 33 4.49 -9.44 4.99
C ASN A 33 3.04 -9.09 4.60
N LEU A 34 2.79 -9.03 3.30
CA LEU A 34 1.48 -8.76 2.68
C LEU A 34 0.89 -10.04 2.07
N ARG A 35 1.32 -11.20 2.58
CA ARG A 35 0.81 -12.48 2.11
C ARG A 35 -0.70 -12.55 2.34
N ASP A 36 -1.43 -13.02 1.33
CA ASP A 36 -2.89 -13.11 1.35
C ASP A 36 -3.61 -11.76 1.56
N ALA A 37 -2.90 -10.63 1.45
CA ALA A 37 -3.48 -9.31 1.66
C ALA A 37 -4.41 -8.93 0.49
N ASN A 38 -5.56 -8.33 0.81
CA ASN A 38 -6.44 -7.75 -0.19
C ASN A 38 -6.00 -6.31 -0.51
N LEU A 39 -5.30 -6.14 -1.61
CA LEU A 39 -4.84 -4.86 -2.15
C LEU A 39 -5.63 -4.49 -3.42
N CYS A 40 -6.82 -5.06 -3.61
CA CYS A 40 -7.64 -4.83 -4.79
C CYS A 40 -8.00 -3.35 -4.91
N GLY A 41 -7.73 -2.73 -6.06
CA GLY A 41 -7.96 -1.31 -6.30
C GLY A 41 -7.06 -0.36 -5.50
N ALA A 42 -6.05 -0.87 -4.78
CA ALA A 42 -5.14 -0.03 -4.01
C ALA A 42 -4.24 0.80 -4.94
N ASN A 43 -4.16 2.11 -4.69
CA ASN A 43 -3.18 2.95 -5.37
C ASN A 43 -1.89 2.95 -4.56
N LEU A 44 -0.94 2.13 -5.00
CA LEU A 44 0.41 1.98 -4.47
C LEU A 44 1.45 2.67 -5.37
N CYS A 45 1.03 3.62 -6.20
CA CYS A 45 1.93 4.29 -7.14
C CYS A 45 3.09 4.97 -6.40
N GLY A 46 4.28 4.46 -6.69
CA GLY A 46 5.48 4.92 -6.01
C GLY A 46 5.57 4.46 -4.55
N ALA A 47 4.75 3.54 -4.03
CA ALA A 47 4.98 2.96 -2.71
C ALA A 47 6.34 2.24 -2.64
N ASN A 48 6.97 2.20 -1.47
CA ASN A 48 8.17 1.39 -1.28
C ASN A 48 7.77 -0.05 -0.93
N LEU A 49 7.82 -0.94 -1.92
CA LEU A 49 7.50 -2.37 -1.80
C LEU A 49 8.76 -3.25 -1.78
N ARG A 50 9.96 -2.67 -1.63
CA ARG A 50 11.21 -3.45 -1.67
C ARG A 50 11.21 -4.53 -0.57
N GLY A 51 11.40 -5.79 -0.95
CA GLY A 51 11.40 -6.91 -0.01
C GLY A 51 10.01 -7.30 0.53
N ALA A 52 8.93 -6.63 0.09
CA ALA A 52 7.59 -6.99 0.51
C ALA A 52 7.21 -8.39 0.01
N ASN A 53 6.64 -9.21 0.90
CA ASN A 53 6.09 -10.50 0.54
C ASN A 53 4.64 -10.32 0.05
N LEU A 54 4.44 -10.27 -1.26
CA LEU A 54 3.14 -10.16 -1.93
C LEU A 54 2.58 -11.52 -2.37
N ARG A 55 3.12 -12.64 -1.86
CA ARG A 55 2.65 -13.97 -2.23
C ARG A 55 1.16 -14.13 -1.90
N ASP A 56 0.38 -14.65 -2.83
CA ASP A 56 -1.07 -14.85 -2.68
C ASP A 56 -1.87 -13.54 -2.43
N ALA A 57 -1.25 -12.36 -2.56
CA ALA A 57 -1.93 -11.08 -2.39
C ALA A 57 -2.88 -10.78 -3.57
N ASN A 58 -4.07 -10.28 -3.28
CA ASN A 58 -5.00 -9.83 -4.32
C ASN A 58 -4.62 -8.42 -4.79
N LEU A 59 -3.94 -8.33 -5.94
CA LEU A 59 -3.53 -7.09 -6.59
C LEU A 59 -4.44 -6.69 -7.77
N ARG A 60 -5.66 -7.25 -7.86
CA ARG A 60 -6.59 -6.91 -8.94
C ARG A 60 -6.89 -5.41 -8.93
N ASP A 61 -6.75 -4.76 -10.08
CA ASP A 61 -6.93 -3.31 -10.24
C ASP A 61 -6.02 -2.44 -9.35
N ALA A 62 -4.98 -3.01 -8.73
CA ALA A 62 -4.01 -2.24 -7.99
C ALA A 62 -3.12 -1.43 -8.95
N ASN A 63 -2.84 -0.18 -8.58
CA ASN A 63 -1.93 0.69 -9.33
C ASN A 63 -0.56 0.69 -8.64
N LEU A 64 0.51 0.28 -9.34
CA LEU A 64 1.87 0.10 -8.79
C LEU A 64 2.84 1.18 -9.31
#